data_AF-A0A0Q4JXQ9-F1
#
_entry.id   AF-A0A0Q4JXQ9-F1
#
_cell.length_a   1.000
_cell.length_b   1.000
_cell.length_c   1.000
_cell.angle_alpha   90.00
_cell.angle_beta   90.00
_cell.angle_gamma   90.00
#
_symmetry.space_group_name_H-M   'P 1'
#
loop_
_entity.id
_entity.type
_entity.pdbx_description
1 polymer ?
#
loop_
_entity_poly.entity_id
_entity_poly.type
_entity_poly.pdbx_seq_one_letter_code
_entity_poly.pdbx_strand_id
1 'polypeptide(L)'
;MIEVSVLLASMSQIARADRPPCSLTATRYYVWRHLQRVRHHVSFEVDDADLAHIEPWAQAANALLFLPDGSIRAPDGAVVIDAAGEGDPQAALPHPADAVARRARTRTLLADAPLQPPAGMAPALGEGELVLRGAGEVLAPALGLLYVAARAHARATGLPAIPAGQEAHNPIGAAALTSQKQAFVTDEGTDTDAAAALTWRYEAANTLLWALGVTGASIDDSAAMADVDRLWASVAPLARRPDGQAIRLRPAGESSMRWTVRGSNTGSSGRRARKRWRPERRRGDGAAPRAQLADQFPERCRYRVGRYRYADVTGEAS
;
A
#
# COMPACT_ATOMS: atom_id res chain seq x y z
N MET A 1 35.48 11.33 -1.95
CA MET A 1 34.86 10.07 -2.41
C MET A 1 33.98 9.54 -1.29
N ILE A 2 32.70 9.89 -1.38
CA ILE A 2 31.67 9.57 -0.38
C ILE A 2 30.92 8.34 -0.87
N GLU A 3 30.97 7.24 -0.12
CA GLU A 3 30.11 6.09 -0.35
C GLU A 3 28.71 6.41 0.17
N VAL A 4 27.77 6.72 -0.73
CA VAL A 4 26.35 6.83 -0.35
C VAL A 4 25.82 5.41 -0.29
N SER A 5 25.74 4.85 0.92
CA SER A 5 25.50 3.43 1.12
C SER A 5 24.13 3.23 1.79
N VAL A 6 23.16 2.69 1.08
CA VAL A 6 21.83 2.39 1.63
C VAL A 6 21.63 0.88 1.71
N LEU A 7 22.30 0.15 2.61
CA LEU A 7 21.77 -1.15 3.04
C LEU A 7 22.34 -1.78 4.33
N LEU A 8 21.43 -2.39 5.10
CA LEU A 8 21.61 -3.29 6.26
C LEU A 8 22.35 -2.75 7.50
N ALA A 9 23.28 -1.82 7.34
CA ALA A 9 23.90 -1.13 8.46
C ALA A 9 22.91 -0.19 9.16
N SER A 10 22.02 0.49 8.42
CA SER A 10 21.16 1.54 8.99
C SER A 10 20.00 1.04 9.86
N MET A 11 19.40 -0.12 9.57
CA MET A 11 18.41 -0.71 10.50
C MET A 11 19.09 -1.32 11.72
N SER A 12 20.30 -1.86 11.55
CA SER A 12 21.14 -2.33 12.66
C SER A 12 21.65 -1.17 13.51
N GLN A 13 21.92 0.02 12.94
CA GLN A 13 22.27 1.25 13.66
C GLN A 13 21.08 1.84 14.42
N ILE A 14 19.87 1.78 13.86
CA ILE A 14 18.61 2.12 14.57
C ILE A 14 18.31 1.09 15.68
N ALA A 15 18.80 -0.15 15.56
CA ALA A 15 18.54 -1.26 16.49
C ALA A 15 19.80 -1.80 17.21
N ARG A 16 20.88 -1.01 17.35
CA ARG A 16 22.10 -1.48 18.02
C ARG A 16 21.77 -1.77 19.49
N ALA A 17 22.01 -3.03 19.89
CA ALA A 17 21.56 -3.63 21.14
C ALA A 17 22.26 -3.11 22.43
N ASP A 18 23.27 -2.23 22.31
CA ASP A 18 24.04 -1.70 23.45
C ASP A 18 23.64 -0.27 23.88
N ARG A 19 22.58 0.30 23.29
CA ARG A 19 21.97 1.55 23.80
C ARG A 19 20.61 1.28 24.43
N PRO A 20 20.22 2.01 25.50
CA PRO A 20 18.87 1.95 26.05
C PRO A 20 17.85 2.13 24.92
N PRO A 21 16.65 1.52 25.02
CA PRO A 21 15.68 1.49 23.93
C PRO A 21 15.49 2.91 23.41
N CYS A 22 16.00 3.14 22.20
CA CYS A 22 15.98 4.44 21.56
C CYS A 22 14.52 4.88 21.51
N SER A 23 14.18 5.97 22.19
CA SER A 23 12.83 6.51 22.18
C SER A 23 12.41 6.75 20.72
N LEU A 24 11.20 6.30 20.38
CA LEU A 24 10.65 6.49 19.05
C LEU A 24 10.24 7.96 18.92
N THR A 25 11.18 8.81 18.49
CA THR A 25 10.90 10.21 18.16
C THR A 25 10.08 10.29 16.88
N ALA A 26 9.36 11.40 16.68
CA ALA A 26 8.55 11.61 15.47
C ALA A 26 9.42 11.51 14.19
N THR A 27 10.60 12.11 14.19
CA THR A 27 11.55 12.07 13.07
C THR A 27 11.99 10.65 12.75
N ARG A 28 12.39 9.86 13.77
CA ARG A 28 12.75 8.42 13.58
C ARG A 28 11.59 7.61 13.05
N TYR A 29 10.38 7.86 13.56
CA TYR A 29 9.16 7.20 13.05
C TYR A 29 8.93 7.52 11.57
N TYR A 30 9.06 8.78 11.16
CA TYR A 30 8.81 9.14 9.77
C TYR A 30 9.90 8.65 8.81
N VAL A 31 11.18 8.66 9.22
CA VAL A 31 12.26 8.01 8.46
C VAL A 31 11.97 6.51 8.30
N TRP A 32 11.56 5.83 9.37
CA TRP A 32 11.18 4.43 9.29
C TRP A 32 9.99 4.19 8.35
N ARG A 33 8.95 5.02 8.41
CA ARG A 33 7.80 4.97 7.49
C ARG A 33 8.19 5.26 6.04
N HIS A 34 9.17 6.12 5.82
CA HIS A 34 9.73 6.39 4.49
C HIS A 34 10.42 5.13 3.96
N LEU A 35 11.34 4.55 4.73
CA LEU A 35 12.07 3.32 4.36
C LEU A 35 11.15 2.13 4.07
N GLN A 36 10.03 2.00 4.80
CA GLN A 36 9.04 0.94 4.51
C GLN A 36 8.35 1.06 3.14
N ARG A 37 8.33 2.26 2.56
CA ARG A 37 7.65 2.55 1.28
C ARG A 37 8.61 2.51 0.10
N VAL A 38 9.89 2.77 0.35
CA VAL A 38 10.95 2.73 -0.66
C VAL A 38 11.05 1.32 -1.27
N ARG A 39 11.12 1.26 -2.60
CA ARG A 39 11.27 0.01 -3.37
C ARG A 39 12.68 -0.22 -3.89
N HIS A 40 13.47 0.85 -3.94
CA HIS A 40 14.78 0.86 -4.57
C HIS A 40 15.80 1.45 -3.62
N HIS A 41 16.90 0.72 -3.47
CA HIS A 41 18.06 1.18 -2.72
C HIS A 41 19.21 1.27 -3.72
N VAL A 42 19.77 2.46 -3.84
CA VAL A 42 20.89 2.73 -4.75
C VAL A 42 22.08 3.12 -3.90
N SER A 43 23.24 2.59 -4.25
CA SER A 43 24.51 3.00 -3.66
C SER A 43 25.49 3.35 -4.77
N PHE A 44 26.16 4.49 -4.61
CA PHE A 44 27.08 5.05 -5.57
C PHE A 44 28.08 5.95 -4.85
N GLU A 45 29.21 6.17 -5.50
CA GLU A 45 30.26 7.07 -5.02
C GLU A 45 30.14 8.42 -5.72
N VAL A 46 30.23 9.50 -4.96
CA VAL A 46 30.29 10.87 -5.48
C VAL A 46 31.42 11.62 -4.80
N ASP A 47 32.10 12.46 -5.56
CA ASP A 47 33.10 13.37 -5.02
C ASP A 47 32.41 14.49 -4.23
N ASP A 48 33.04 14.94 -3.16
CA ASP A 48 32.46 15.91 -2.23
C ASP A 48 32.07 17.22 -2.95
N ALA A 49 32.84 17.61 -3.98
CA ALA A 49 32.55 18.76 -4.82
C ALA A 49 31.28 18.60 -5.68
N ASP A 50 30.86 17.37 -5.94
CA ASP A 50 29.70 17.02 -6.76
C ASP A 50 28.46 16.65 -5.93
N LEU A 51 28.55 16.67 -4.60
CA LEU A 51 27.43 16.27 -3.73
C LEU A 51 26.18 17.13 -3.96
N ALA A 52 26.36 18.44 -4.20
CA ALA A 52 25.25 19.36 -4.51
C ALA A 52 24.53 19.01 -5.83
N HIS A 53 25.22 18.36 -6.79
CA HIS A 53 24.61 17.94 -8.05
C HIS A 53 23.63 16.75 -7.88
N ILE A 54 23.66 16.07 -6.73
CA ILE A 54 22.74 14.96 -6.43
C ILE A 54 21.36 15.47 -6.01
N GLU A 55 21.26 16.67 -5.44
CA GLU A 55 20.02 17.21 -4.86
C GLU A 55 18.82 17.11 -5.81
N PRO A 56 18.89 17.55 -7.08
CA PRO A 56 17.74 17.46 -8.00
C PRO A 56 17.27 16.03 -8.22
N TRP A 57 18.21 15.08 -8.35
CA TRP A 57 17.90 13.66 -8.47
C TRP A 57 17.28 13.12 -7.18
N ALA A 58 17.87 13.43 -6.02
CA ALA A 58 17.39 12.95 -4.74
C ALA A 58 15.97 13.49 -4.44
N GLN A 59 15.70 14.74 -4.80
CA GLN A 59 14.38 15.34 -4.69
C GLN A 59 13.36 14.65 -5.61
N ALA A 60 13.70 14.45 -6.88
CA ALA A 60 12.83 13.79 -7.85
C ALA A 60 12.55 12.32 -7.50
N ALA A 61 13.57 11.62 -6.98
CA ALA A 61 13.48 10.23 -6.54
C ALA A 61 12.84 10.06 -5.15
N ASN A 62 12.48 11.16 -4.47
CA ASN A 62 12.03 11.14 -3.08
C ASN A 62 13.02 10.36 -2.19
N ALA A 63 14.31 10.63 -2.32
CA ALA A 63 15.38 9.86 -1.70
C ALA A 63 15.88 10.48 -0.39
N LEU A 64 16.25 9.62 0.56
CA LEU A 64 17.06 10.00 1.70
C LEU A 64 18.52 9.59 1.45
N LEU A 65 19.44 10.48 1.82
CA LEU A 65 20.86 10.28 1.63
C LEU A 65 21.46 9.72 2.92
N PHE A 66 22.09 8.56 2.84
CA PHE A 66 22.84 7.95 3.93
C PHE A 66 24.32 8.20 3.68
N LEU A 67 24.95 8.95 4.57
CA LEU A 67 26.35 9.33 4.41
C LEU A 67 27.29 8.47 5.27
N PRO A 68 28.59 8.36 4.92
CA PRO A 68 29.59 7.61 5.69
C PRO A 68 29.79 8.12 7.12
N ASP A 69 29.47 9.39 7.39
CA ASP A 69 29.49 9.98 8.73
C ASP A 69 28.41 9.39 9.67
N GLY A 70 27.52 8.55 9.14
CA GLY A 70 26.42 7.93 9.87
C GLY A 70 25.16 8.78 9.93
N SER A 71 25.16 9.97 9.31
CA SER A 71 23.99 10.82 9.21
C SER A 71 23.04 10.39 8.10
N ILE A 72 21.76 10.69 8.30
CA ILE A 72 20.70 10.60 7.31
C ILE A 72 20.31 12.03 6.95
N ARG A 73 20.35 12.35 5.67
CA ARG A 73 20.10 13.70 5.17
C ARG A 73 18.95 13.74 4.18
N ALA A 74 18.27 14.87 4.16
CA ALA A 74 17.31 15.21 3.12
C ALA A 74 18.06 15.58 1.82
N PRO A 75 17.35 15.67 0.67
CA PRO A 75 17.96 16.01 -0.61
C PRO A 75 18.77 17.31 -0.62
N ASP A 76 18.33 18.31 0.16
CA ASP A 76 19.00 19.61 0.35
C ASP A 76 20.24 19.56 1.28
N GLY A 77 20.61 18.36 1.75
CA GLY A 77 21.74 18.16 2.65
C GLY A 77 21.45 18.46 4.12
N ALA A 78 20.21 18.84 4.48
CA ALA A 78 19.82 19.03 5.87
C ALA A 78 19.90 17.69 6.65
N VAL A 79 20.42 17.74 7.87
CA VAL A 79 20.54 16.54 8.72
C VAL A 79 19.17 16.19 9.28
N VAL A 80 18.63 15.05 8.86
CA VAL A 80 17.37 14.50 9.38
C VAL A 80 17.62 13.71 10.66
N ILE A 81 18.65 12.86 10.63
CA ILE A 81 19.13 12.11 11.79
C ILE A 81 20.66 12.19 11.79
N ASP A 82 21.25 12.59 12.90
CA ASP A 82 22.70 12.65 13.03
C ASP A 82 23.34 11.27 13.32
N ALA A 83 24.67 11.22 13.38
CA ALA A 83 25.43 10.00 13.69
C ALA A 83 25.15 9.44 15.10
N ALA A 84 24.72 10.30 16.04
CA ALA A 84 24.29 9.88 17.36
C ALA A 84 22.88 9.27 17.35
N GLY A 85 22.16 9.41 16.24
CA GLY A 85 20.80 8.96 16.02
C GLY A 85 19.75 9.99 16.40
N GLU A 86 20.14 11.19 16.83
CA GLU A 86 19.23 12.25 17.21
C GLU A 86 18.61 12.90 15.97
N GLY A 87 17.29 13.06 16.01
CA GLY A 87 16.54 13.61 14.89
C GLY A 87 16.32 15.10 15.06
N ASP A 88 16.50 15.87 14.00
CA ASP A 88 16.10 17.28 13.99
C ASP A 88 14.56 17.35 13.89
N PRO A 89 13.86 18.00 14.84
CA PRO A 89 12.41 18.20 14.77
C PRO A 89 11.96 19.09 13.61
N GLN A 90 12.85 19.94 13.07
CA GLN A 90 12.58 20.84 11.95
C GLN A 90 12.95 20.23 10.59
N ALA A 91 13.65 19.10 10.57
CA ALA A 91 14.01 18.45 9.32
C ALA A 91 12.75 17.97 8.58
N ALA A 92 12.55 18.51 7.38
CA ALA A 92 11.51 18.06 6.48
C ALA A 92 11.99 16.83 5.72
N LEU A 93 11.21 15.75 5.78
CA LEU A 93 11.42 14.64 4.86
C LEU A 93 11.00 15.05 3.45
N PRO A 94 11.70 14.58 2.41
CA PRO A 94 11.24 14.78 1.07
C PRO A 94 9.88 14.11 0.88
N HIS A 95 9.04 14.79 0.13
CA HIS A 95 7.76 14.30 -0.33
C HIS A 95 7.55 14.81 -1.76
N PRO A 96 7.05 13.96 -2.67
CA PRO A 96 6.72 14.40 -4.02
C PRO A 96 5.71 15.55 -4.02
N ALA A 97 5.84 16.44 -5.00
CA ALA A 97 5.02 17.64 -5.10
C ALA A 97 3.51 17.32 -5.17
N ASP A 98 3.12 16.23 -5.83
CA ASP A 98 1.74 15.77 -5.93
C ASP A 98 1.20 15.22 -4.60
N ALA A 99 2.02 14.52 -3.81
CA ALA A 99 1.70 14.09 -2.46
C ALA A 99 1.42 15.29 -1.53
N VAL A 100 2.29 16.32 -1.60
CA VAL A 100 2.13 17.58 -0.85
C VAL A 100 0.87 18.31 -1.29
N ALA A 101 0.65 18.47 -2.59
CA ALA A 101 -0.54 19.13 -3.14
C ALA A 101 -1.83 18.39 -2.76
N ARG A 102 -1.81 17.06 -2.76
CA ARG A 102 -2.94 16.23 -2.31
C ARG A 102 -3.24 16.46 -0.83
N ARG A 103 -2.21 16.47 0.02
CA ARG A 103 -2.37 16.79 1.45
C ARG A 103 -2.99 18.17 1.65
N ALA A 104 -2.54 19.19 0.91
CA ALA A 104 -3.10 20.53 0.99
C ALA A 104 -4.59 20.53 0.66
N ARG A 105 -4.99 19.93 -0.48
CA ARG A 105 -6.41 19.80 -0.87
C ARG A 105 -7.24 19.06 0.17
N THR A 106 -6.74 17.94 0.70
CA THR A 106 -7.45 17.17 1.73
C THR A 106 -7.61 17.98 3.02
N ARG A 107 -6.61 18.77 3.42
CA ARG A 107 -6.74 19.65 4.59
C ARG A 107 -7.77 20.75 4.38
N THR A 108 -7.85 21.33 3.18
CA THR A 108 -8.92 22.29 2.84
C THR A 108 -10.29 21.63 2.91
N LEU A 109 -10.45 20.43 2.35
CA LEU A 109 -11.73 19.69 2.40
C LEU A 109 -12.15 19.37 3.83
N LEU A 110 -11.20 19.03 4.69
CA LEU A 110 -11.45 18.66 6.07
C LEU A 110 -11.46 19.84 7.03
N ALA A 111 -11.31 21.08 6.57
CA ALA A 111 -11.20 22.25 7.45
C ALA A 111 -12.40 22.38 8.42
N ASP A 112 -13.59 22.03 7.94
CA ASP A 112 -14.84 22.09 8.72
C ASP A 112 -15.23 20.74 9.35
N ALA A 113 -14.39 19.71 9.21
CA ALA A 113 -14.65 18.40 9.80
C ALA A 113 -14.52 18.47 11.33
N PRO A 114 -15.38 17.74 12.08
CA PRO A 114 -15.34 17.73 13.56
C PRO A 114 -14.05 17.11 14.11
N LEU A 115 -13.33 16.34 13.29
CA LEU A 115 -12.04 15.75 13.62
C LEU A 115 -11.00 16.21 12.61
N GLN A 116 -10.02 16.97 13.10
CA GLN A 116 -8.89 17.43 12.29
C GLN A 116 -7.76 16.40 12.30
N PRO A 117 -7.14 16.09 11.14
CA PRO A 117 -5.95 15.26 11.13
C PRO A 117 -4.80 15.97 11.87
N PRO A 118 -3.94 15.23 12.59
CA PRO A 118 -2.78 15.81 13.27
C PRO A 118 -1.89 16.63 12.32
N ALA A 119 -1.48 17.83 12.74
CA ALA A 119 -0.71 18.76 11.92
C ALA A 119 0.63 18.20 11.43
N GLY A 120 1.23 17.26 12.18
CA GLY A 120 2.49 16.59 11.83
C GLY A 120 2.35 15.39 10.90
N MET A 121 1.14 14.95 10.55
CA MET A 121 0.94 13.72 9.75
C MET A 121 1.58 13.86 8.36
N ALA A 122 2.45 12.92 7.98
CA ALA A 122 3.07 12.89 6.66
C ALA A 122 2.00 12.80 5.54
N PRO A 123 2.27 13.38 4.35
CA PRO A 123 1.42 13.20 3.18
C PRO A 123 1.19 11.72 2.85
N ALA A 124 -0.02 11.41 2.40
CA ALA A 124 -0.29 10.15 1.71
C ALA A 124 0.53 10.06 0.41
N LEU A 125 0.70 8.85 -0.13
CA LEU A 125 1.42 8.64 -1.39
C LEU A 125 0.83 9.50 -2.51
N GLY A 126 1.72 10.13 -3.27
CA GLY A 126 1.37 10.84 -4.51
C GLY A 126 1.04 9.86 -5.63
N GLU A 127 0.36 10.34 -6.66
CA GLU A 127 0.03 9.56 -7.87
C GLU A 127 1.30 9.07 -8.58
N GLY A 128 2.37 9.87 -8.59
CA GLY A 128 3.66 9.49 -9.18
C GLY A 128 4.34 8.31 -8.48
N GLU A 129 4.00 8.06 -7.21
CA GLU A 129 4.53 6.92 -6.44
C GLU A 129 3.59 5.70 -6.46
N LEU A 130 2.37 5.85 -6.97
CA LEU A 130 1.39 4.75 -7.01
C LEU A 130 1.74 3.77 -8.11
N VAL A 131 1.92 2.51 -7.72
CA VAL A 131 1.96 1.39 -8.66
C VAL A 131 0.73 0.54 -8.41
N LEU A 132 -0.27 0.73 -9.27
CA LEU A 132 -1.52 0.00 -9.23
C LEU A 132 -1.37 -1.34 -9.96
N ARG A 133 -2.12 -2.34 -9.50
CA ARG A 133 -2.30 -3.59 -10.26
C ARG A 133 -3.10 -3.30 -11.54
N GLY A 134 -2.96 -4.14 -12.56
CA GLY A 134 -3.76 -4.00 -13.77
C GLY A 134 -5.26 -4.22 -13.49
N ALA A 135 -6.15 -3.64 -14.31
CA ALA A 135 -7.60 -3.78 -14.13
C ALA A 135 -8.05 -5.25 -14.08
N GLY A 136 -7.50 -6.11 -14.95
CA GLY A 136 -7.78 -7.55 -14.95
C GLY A 136 -7.32 -8.27 -13.67
N GLU A 137 -6.16 -7.87 -13.11
CA GLU A 137 -5.64 -8.42 -11.85
C GLU A 137 -6.49 -8.03 -10.64
N VAL A 138 -7.28 -6.96 -10.74
CA VAL A 138 -8.22 -6.53 -9.68
C VAL A 138 -9.60 -7.14 -9.88
N LEU A 139 -10.05 -7.30 -11.14
CA LEU A 139 -11.37 -7.84 -11.47
C LEU A 139 -11.57 -9.24 -10.91
N ALA A 140 -10.64 -10.16 -11.19
CA ALA A 140 -10.81 -11.56 -10.81
C ALA A 140 -10.94 -11.73 -9.27
N PRO A 141 -10.07 -11.13 -8.43
CA PRO A 141 -10.29 -11.12 -6.98
C PRO A 141 -11.60 -10.48 -6.53
N ALA A 142 -12.06 -9.41 -7.20
CA ALA A 142 -13.34 -8.77 -6.86
C ALA A 142 -14.54 -9.71 -7.13
N LEU A 143 -14.53 -10.40 -8.27
CA LEU A 143 -15.51 -11.44 -8.60
C LEU A 143 -15.44 -12.64 -7.65
N GLY A 144 -14.24 -13.00 -7.20
CA GLY A 144 -14.05 -14.05 -6.19
C GLY A 144 -14.57 -13.64 -4.81
N LEU A 145 -14.49 -12.37 -4.45
CA LEU A 145 -15.11 -11.86 -3.21
C LEU A 145 -16.64 -11.91 -3.29
N LEU A 146 -17.24 -11.53 -4.43
CA LEU A 146 -18.67 -11.71 -4.67
C LEU A 146 -19.09 -13.18 -4.56
N TYR A 147 -18.31 -14.08 -5.16
CA TYR A 147 -18.58 -15.51 -5.13
C TYR A 147 -18.64 -16.05 -3.69
N VAL A 148 -17.61 -15.75 -2.88
CA VAL A 148 -17.57 -16.18 -1.48
C VAL A 148 -18.69 -15.55 -0.66
N ALA A 149 -18.97 -14.26 -0.86
CA ALA A 149 -20.04 -13.57 -0.15
C ALA A 149 -21.42 -14.18 -0.43
N ALA A 150 -21.70 -14.54 -1.68
CA ALA A 150 -22.94 -15.19 -2.09
C ALA A 150 -23.08 -16.61 -1.53
N ARG A 151 -22.00 -17.40 -1.54
CA ARG A 151 -21.97 -18.73 -0.90
C ARG A 151 -22.17 -18.62 0.62
N ALA A 152 -21.55 -17.62 1.23
CA ALA A 152 -21.66 -17.36 2.66
C ALA A 152 -23.08 -16.94 3.06
N HIS A 153 -23.71 -16.06 2.28
CA HIS A 153 -25.09 -15.62 2.50
C HIS A 153 -26.08 -16.79 2.38
N ALA A 154 -25.92 -17.63 1.36
CA ALA A 154 -26.72 -18.84 1.17
C ALA A 154 -26.67 -19.75 2.40
N ARG A 155 -25.47 -19.99 2.95
CA ARG A 155 -25.28 -20.81 4.15
C ARG A 155 -25.87 -20.18 5.40
N ALA A 156 -25.63 -18.89 5.62
CA ALA A 156 -26.13 -18.19 6.80
C ALA A 156 -27.67 -18.12 6.84
N THR A 157 -28.33 -18.16 5.68
CA THR A 157 -29.79 -18.04 5.57
C THR A 157 -30.51 -19.35 5.26
N GLY A 158 -29.78 -20.39 4.84
CA GLY A 158 -30.35 -21.63 4.30
C GLY A 158 -30.98 -21.48 2.92
N LEU A 159 -30.86 -20.31 2.28
CA LEU A 159 -31.40 -20.06 0.94
C LEU A 159 -30.42 -20.49 -0.16
N PRO A 160 -30.89 -20.76 -1.39
CA PRO A 160 -30.00 -20.97 -2.52
C PRO A 160 -29.08 -19.77 -2.78
N ALA A 161 -27.83 -20.04 -3.17
CA ALA A 161 -26.91 -18.97 -3.56
C ALA A 161 -27.44 -18.22 -4.79
N ILE A 162 -27.38 -16.89 -4.74
CA ILE A 162 -27.64 -16.04 -5.91
C ILE A 162 -26.63 -16.38 -7.04
N PRO A 163 -26.91 -15.99 -8.31
CA PRO A 163 -26.04 -16.32 -9.43
C PRO A 163 -24.57 -15.93 -9.23
N ALA A 164 -24.27 -14.84 -8.50
CA ALA A 164 -22.90 -14.43 -8.20
C ALA A 164 -22.07 -15.52 -7.49
N GLY A 165 -22.72 -16.39 -6.71
CA GLY A 165 -22.11 -17.52 -5.99
C GLY A 165 -22.23 -18.86 -6.69
N GLN A 166 -22.61 -18.89 -7.96
CA GLN A 166 -22.74 -20.12 -8.75
C GLN A 166 -21.66 -20.14 -9.84
N GLU A 167 -20.87 -21.22 -9.91
CA GLU A 167 -19.76 -21.34 -10.86
C GLU A 167 -20.21 -21.22 -12.32
N ALA A 168 -21.39 -21.75 -12.65
CA ALA A 168 -21.98 -21.62 -13.99
C ALA A 168 -22.27 -20.16 -14.41
N HIS A 169 -22.33 -19.24 -13.44
CA HIS A 169 -22.61 -17.82 -13.66
C HIS A 169 -21.38 -16.92 -13.39
N ASN A 170 -20.48 -17.35 -12.52
CA ASN A 170 -19.26 -16.62 -12.15
C ASN A 170 -18.02 -17.55 -12.14
N PRO A 171 -17.63 -18.10 -13.31
CA PRO A 171 -16.48 -19.01 -13.40
C PRO A 171 -15.16 -18.30 -13.07
N ILE A 172 -15.03 -17.00 -13.42
CA ILE A 172 -13.82 -16.22 -13.11
C ILE A 172 -13.67 -16.03 -11.60
N GLY A 173 -14.75 -15.71 -10.90
CA GLY A 173 -14.73 -15.56 -9.45
C GLY A 173 -14.40 -16.86 -8.72
N ALA A 174 -14.94 -17.99 -9.20
CA ALA A 174 -14.62 -19.32 -8.67
C ALA A 174 -13.14 -19.67 -8.88
N ALA A 175 -12.59 -19.41 -10.07
CA ALA A 175 -11.19 -19.66 -10.38
C ALA A 175 -10.21 -18.74 -9.62
N ALA A 176 -10.67 -17.57 -9.16
CA ALA A 176 -9.85 -16.58 -8.45
C ALA A 176 -9.75 -16.83 -6.93
N LEU A 177 -10.35 -17.90 -6.42
CA LEU A 177 -10.32 -18.21 -4.99
C LEU A 177 -8.93 -18.64 -4.54
N THR A 178 -8.52 -18.13 -3.37
CA THR A 178 -7.35 -18.66 -2.67
C THR A 178 -7.70 -20.01 -2.05
N SER A 179 -6.70 -20.84 -1.74
CA SER A 179 -6.93 -22.16 -1.11
C SER A 179 -7.79 -22.09 0.14
N GLN A 180 -7.61 -21.06 0.98
CA GLN A 180 -8.44 -20.83 2.17
C GLN A 180 -9.91 -20.55 1.83
N LYS A 181 -10.17 -19.74 0.80
CA LYS A 181 -11.55 -19.42 0.37
C LYS A 181 -12.19 -20.61 -0.32
N GLN A 182 -11.41 -21.39 -1.08
CA GLN A 182 -11.88 -22.62 -1.70
C GLN A 182 -12.33 -23.63 -0.64
N ALA A 183 -11.51 -23.84 0.39
CA ALA A 183 -11.83 -24.74 1.50
C ALA A 183 -13.15 -24.35 2.18
N PHE A 184 -13.37 -23.05 2.43
CA PHE A 184 -14.66 -22.56 2.91
C PHE A 184 -15.79 -22.94 1.95
N VAL A 185 -15.70 -22.59 0.66
CA VAL A 185 -16.77 -22.83 -0.32
C VAL A 185 -17.15 -24.32 -0.47
N THR A 186 -16.20 -25.23 -0.27
CA THR A 186 -16.41 -26.67 -0.35
C THR A 186 -16.90 -27.29 0.96
N ASP A 187 -16.55 -26.71 2.11
CA ASP A 187 -16.95 -27.21 3.42
C ASP A 187 -18.39 -26.80 3.75
N GLU A 188 -19.34 -27.72 3.62
CA GLU A 188 -20.74 -27.49 3.97
C GLU A 188 -21.00 -27.45 5.48
N GLY A 189 -20.03 -27.87 6.30
CA GLY A 189 -20.12 -27.87 7.76
C GLY A 189 -19.70 -26.56 8.43
N THR A 190 -19.36 -25.52 7.67
CA THR A 190 -18.98 -24.23 8.26
C THR A 190 -20.14 -23.62 9.05
N ASP A 191 -19.85 -23.24 10.29
CA ASP A 191 -20.78 -22.57 11.20
C ASP A 191 -21.46 -21.33 10.60
N THR A 192 -22.73 -21.11 10.96
CA THR A 192 -23.58 -20.04 10.41
C THR A 192 -23.07 -18.65 10.78
N ASP A 193 -22.49 -18.46 11.96
CA ASP A 193 -21.95 -17.16 12.38
C ASP A 193 -20.66 -16.84 11.61
N ALA A 194 -19.80 -17.84 11.43
CA ALA A 194 -18.64 -17.72 10.56
C ALA A 194 -19.04 -17.38 9.12
N ALA A 195 -20.09 -18.01 8.58
CA ALA A 195 -20.63 -17.68 7.27
C ALA A 195 -21.18 -16.24 7.23
N ALA A 196 -21.93 -15.81 8.23
CA ALA A 196 -22.46 -14.45 8.30
C ALA A 196 -21.34 -13.39 8.24
N ALA A 197 -20.23 -13.60 8.94
CA ALA A 197 -19.07 -12.71 8.88
C ALA A 197 -18.45 -12.60 7.48
N LEU A 198 -18.52 -13.66 6.67
CA LEU A 198 -17.97 -13.67 5.31
C LEU A 198 -18.85 -12.90 4.30
N THR A 199 -20.12 -12.60 4.63
CA THR A 199 -21.01 -11.79 3.77
C THR A 199 -20.52 -10.37 3.56
N TRP A 200 -19.77 -9.80 4.52
CA TRP A 200 -19.11 -8.49 4.42
C TRP A 200 -18.13 -8.37 3.25
N ARG A 201 -17.77 -9.50 2.59
CA ARG A 201 -17.01 -9.48 1.35
C ARG A 201 -17.75 -8.79 0.20
N TYR A 202 -19.07 -8.64 0.27
CA TYR A 202 -19.81 -7.78 -0.65
C TYR A 202 -19.28 -6.34 -0.64
N GLU A 203 -18.97 -5.78 0.53
CA GLU A 203 -18.42 -4.41 0.63
C GLU A 203 -17.01 -4.28 0.07
N ALA A 204 -16.18 -5.29 0.34
CA ALA A 204 -14.84 -5.36 -0.24
C ALA A 204 -14.91 -5.46 -1.77
N ALA A 205 -15.83 -6.28 -2.30
CA ALA A 205 -16.05 -6.39 -3.74
C ALA A 205 -16.58 -5.09 -4.33
N ASN A 206 -17.58 -4.47 -3.71
CA ASN A 206 -18.14 -3.18 -4.10
C ASN A 206 -17.03 -2.11 -4.22
N THR A 207 -16.14 -2.02 -3.24
CA THR A 207 -15.01 -1.07 -3.28
C THR A 207 -14.08 -1.32 -4.47
N LEU A 208 -13.71 -2.57 -4.74
CA LEU A 208 -12.83 -2.92 -5.86
C LEU A 208 -13.51 -2.68 -7.22
N LEU A 209 -14.79 -3.01 -7.33
CA LEU A 209 -15.59 -2.80 -8.55
C LEU A 209 -15.83 -1.31 -8.81
N TRP A 210 -16.02 -0.52 -7.75
CA TRP A 210 -16.07 0.94 -7.86
C TRP A 210 -14.74 1.49 -8.37
N ALA A 211 -13.60 1.00 -7.86
CA ALA A 211 -12.28 1.38 -8.34
C ALA A 211 -12.04 0.99 -9.82
N LEU A 212 -12.73 -0.05 -10.31
CA LEU A 212 -12.76 -0.48 -11.71
C LEU A 212 -13.78 0.28 -12.57
N GLY A 213 -14.43 1.31 -12.03
CA GLY A 213 -15.39 2.13 -12.77
C GLY A 213 -16.73 1.43 -13.06
N VAL A 214 -17.06 0.35 -12.34
CA VAL A 214 -18.33 -0.36 -12.52
C VAL A 214 -19.50 0.50 -12.04
N THR A 215 -20.49 0.72 -12.90
CA THR A 215 -21.64 1.62 -12.65
C THR A 215 -22.55 1.20 -11.48
N GLY A 216 -22.63 -0.10 -11.21
CA GLY A 216 -23.40 -0.64 -10.09
C GLY A 216 -22.71 -0.50 -8.73
N ALA A 217 -21.43 -0.15 -8.71
CA ALA A 217 -20.64 -0.04 -7.50
C ALA A 217 -20.56 1.41 -7.02
N SER A 218 -20.60 1.62 -5.70
CA SER A 218 -20.56 2.94 -5.08
C SER A 218 -19.92 2.92 -3.70
N ILE A 219 -19.18 3.97 -3.36
CA ILE A 219 -18.60 4.19 -2.02
C ILE A 219 -19.10 5.48 -1.38
N ASP A 220 -20.17 6.07 -1.92
CA ASP A 220 -20.59 7.44 -1.57
C ASP A 220 -21.17 7.55 -0.15
N ASP A 221 -21.73 6.45 0.35
CA ASP A 221 -22.33 6.35 1.67
C ASP A 221 -21.75 5.16 2.41
N SER A 222 -20.91 5.44 3.41
CA SER A 222 -20.28 4.41 4.24
C SER A 222 -21.25 3.74 5.23
N ALA A 223 -22.45 4.29 5.42
CA ALA A 223 -23.48 3.72 6.29
C ALA A 223 -24.44 2.78 5.53
N ALA A 224 -24.49 2.89 4.20
CA ALA A 224 -25.31 2.03 3.35
C ALA A 224 -24.57 0.71 3.04
N MET A 225 -25.29 -0.41 3.10
CA MET A 225 -24.79 -1.67 2.57
C MET A 225 -24.82 -1.65 1.04
N ALA A 226 -23.89 -2.39 0.42
CA ALA A 226 -23.84 -2.58 -1.01
C ALA A 226 -25.15 -3.22 -1.53
N ASP A 227 -25.72 -2.61 -2.57
CA ASP A 227 -26.82 -3.18 -3.34
C ASP A 227 -26.29 -4.35 -4.20
N VAL A 228 -26.38 -5.57 -3.66
CA VAL A 228 -25.80 -6.77 -4.25
C VAL A 228 -26.41 -7.08 -5.62
N ASP A 229 -27.71 -6.84 -5.80
CA ASP A 229 -28.41 -7.13 -7.06
C ASP A 229 -27.96 -6.17 -8.15
N ARG A 230 -27.91 -4.87 -7.85
CA ARG A 230 -27.38 -3.86 -8.78
C ARG A 230 -25.91 -4.09 -9.09
N LEU A 231 -25.12 -4.46 -8.08
CA LEU A 231 -23.70 -4.76 -8.23
C LEU A 231 -23.50 -5.95 -9.16
N TRP A 232 -24.22 -7.05 -8.91
CA TRP A 232 -24.15 -8.26 -9.74
C TRP A 232 -24.62 -8.00 -11.17
N ALA A 233 -25.75 -7.31 -11.37
CA ALA A 233 -26.25 -6.97 -12.70
C ALA A 233 -25.20 -6.22 -13.55
N SER A 234 -24.37 -5.40 -12.91
CA SER A 234 -23.32 -4.62 -13.58
C SER A 234 -22.08 -5.43 -13.94
N VAL A 235 -21.85 -6.59 -13.31
CA VAL A 235 -20.64 -7.41 -13.50
C VAL A 235 -20.90 -8.81 -14.03
N ALA A 236 -22.16 -9.25 -14.10
CA ALA A 236 -22.53 -10.56 -14.62
C ALA A 236 -21.99 -10.84 -16.04
N PRO A 237 -21.95 -9.87 -16.99
CA PRO A 237 -21.32 -10.10 -18.29
C PRO A 237 -19.82 -10.37 -18.16
N LEU A 238 -19.14 -9.58 -17.33
CA LEU A 238 -17.70 -9.66 -17.08
C LEU A 238 -17.30 -10.98 -16.42
N ALA A 239 -18.17 -11.53 -15.56
CA ALA A 239 -17.93 -12.75 -14.83
C ALA A 239 -17.86 -14.00 -15.73
N ARG A 240 -18.46 -13.94 -16.92
CA ARG A 240 -18.47 -15.04 -17.90
C ARG A 240 -17.47 -14.86 -19.03
N ARG A 241 -17.25 -13.61 -19.47
CA ARG A 241 -16.35 -13.26 -20.57
C ARG A 241 -15.73 -11.88 -20.29
N PRO A 242 -14.44 -11.80 -19.94
CA PRO A 242 -13.81 -10.50 -19.73
C PRO A 242 -13.59 -9.74 -21.05
N ASP A 243 -13.72 -10.40 -22.19
CA ASP A 243 -13.06 -10.01 -23.45
C ASP A 243 -13.82 -8.96 -24.29
N GLY A 244 -14.87 -8.33 -23.77
CA GLY A 244 -15.70 -7.38 -24.53
C GLY A 244 -15.84 -5.98 -23.95
N GLN A 245 -15.54 -5.80 -22.66
CA GLN A 245 -15.69 -4.51 -21.99
C GLN A 245 -14.33 -4.05 -21.49
N ALA A 246 -13.87 -2.89 -21.99
CA ALA A 246 -12.63 -2.29 -21.52
C ALA A 246 -12.81 -1.77 -20.09
N ILE A 247 -12.66 -2.65 -19.09
CA ILE A 247 -12.61 -2.23 -17.69
C ILE A 247 -11.35 -1.41 -17.48
N ARG A 248 -11.49 -0.25 -16.86
CA ARG A 248 -10.38 0.64 -16.55
C ARG A 248 -10.44 1.00 -15.08
N LEU A 249 -9.26 1.04 -14.45
CA LEU A 249 -9.16 1.65 -13.14
C LEU A 249 -9.52 3.13 -13.25
N ARG A 250 -10.29 3.62 -12.27
CA ARG A 250 -10.50 5.05 -12.08
C ARG A 250 -9.16 5.75 -11.87
N PRO A 251 -9.01 7.00 -12.32
CA PRO A 251 -7.84 7.82 -12.00
C PRO A 251 -7.61 7.91 -10.49
N ALA A 252 -6.35 7.88 -10.06
CA ALA A 252 -5.97 7.91 -8.64
C ALA A 252 -6.47 9.17 -7.90
N GLY A 253 -6.70 10.28 -8.63
CA GLY A 253 -7.28 11.52 -8.10
C GLY A 253 -8.76 11.38 -7.74
N GLU A 254 -9.54 10.63 -8.52
CA GLU A 254 -10.97 10.39 -8.27
C GLU A 254 -11.18 9.46 -7.07
N SER A 255 -10.26 8.53 -6.82
CA SER A 255 -10.37 7.56 -5.73
C SER A 255 -10.42 8.20 -4.33
N SER A 256 -9.98 9.45 -4.19
CA SER A 256 -10.00 10.23 -2.94
C SER A 256 -11.14 11.21 -2.79
N MET A 257 -11.83 11.59 -3.87
CA MET A 257 -12.64 12.81 -3.86
C MET A 257 -14.06 12.61 -3.32
N ARG A 258 -14.52 11.37 -3.14
CA ARG A 258 -15.94 11.07 -2.88
C ARG A 258 -16.20 10.41 -1.52
N TRP A 259 -15.55 10.91 -0.48
CA TRP A 259 -15.92 10.59 0.91
C TRP A 259 -16.75 11.74 1.47
N THR A 260 -18.08 11.68 1.30
CA THR A 260 -19.00 12.54 2.05
C THR A 260 -19.17 11.94 3.44
N VAL A 261 -18.47 12.50 4.43
CA VAL A 261 -18.60 12.06 5.82
C VAL A 261 -19.93 12.57 6.38
N ARG A 262 -20.94 11.70 6.46
CA ARG A 262 -22.05 11.86 7.41
C ARG A 262 -21.69 11.11 8.68
N GLY A 263 -21.45 11.85 9.77
CA GLY A 263 -21.04 11.28 11.05
C GLY A 263 -22.17 10.52 11.73
N SER A 264 -21.97 9.23 11.98
CA SER A 264 -22.63 8.48 13.05
C SER A 264 -21.58 7.78 13.89
N ASN A 265 -21.63 8.03 15.20
CA ASN A 265 -20.55 7.83 16.16
C ASN A 265 -20.79 6.55 16.97
N THR A 266 -19.98 5.51 16.82
CA THR A 266 -19.82 4.43 17.82
C THR A 266 -18.43 3.82 17.74
N GLY A 267 -17.71 3.82 18.87
CA GLY A 267 -16.34 3.31 18.98
C GLY A 267 -16.28 1.92 19.62
N SER A 268 -15.22 1.17 19.30
CA SER A 268 -14.65 0.17 20.22
C SER A 268 -13.18 -0.13 19.90
N SER A 269 -12.44 -0.42 20.97
CA SER A 269 -10.98 -0.58 21.01
C SER A 269 -10.53 -2.05 20.91
N GLY A 270 -9.44 -2.34 20.19
CA GLY A 270 -8.83 -3.67 20.09
C GLY A 270 -7.31 -3.67 20.21
N ARG A 271 -6.77 -4.63 20.98
CA ARG A 271 -5.38 -4.79 21.44
C ARG A 271 -4.41 -5.27 20.33
N ARG A 272 -3.11 -4.97 20.47
CA ARG A 272 -2.05 -5.34 19.51
C ARG A 272 -1.19 -6.51 20.00
N ALA A 273 -0.96 -7.49 19.12
CA ALA A 273 0.05 -8.54 19.27
C ALA A 273 1.41 -8.11 18.70
N ARG A 274 2.50 -8.56 19.33
CA ARG A 274 3.89 -8.27 18.90
C ARG A 274 4.38 -9.34 17.91
N LYS A 275 5.00 -8.90 16.80
CA LYS A 275 5.66 -9.76 15.80
C LYS A 275 7.18 -9.75 16.00
N ARG A 276 7.83 -10.91 15.83
CA ARG A 276 9.29 -11.10 15.91
C ARG A 276 9.86 -11.31 14.50
N TRP A 277 11.08 -10.82 14.28
CA TRP A 277 11.74 -10.72 12.96
C TRP A 277 12.76 -11.84 12.71
N ARG A 278 12.83 -12.34 11.47
CA ARG A 278 13.96 -13.10 10.91
C ARG A 278 14.15 -12.77 9.41
N PRO A 279 15.38 -12.55 8.92
CA PRO A 279 15.64 -12.26 7.51
C PRO A 279 15.91 -13.53 6.69
N GLU A 280 15.37 -13.59 5.48
CA GLU A 280 15.71 -14.60 4.48
C GLU A 280 16.21 -13.91 3.20
N ARG A 281 17.41 -14.32 2.73
CA ARG A 281 18.02 -13.79 1.52
C ARG A 281 17.75 -14.75 0.36
N ARG A 282 17.09 -14.28 -0.70
CA ARG A 282 17.19 -14.92 -2.02
C ARG A 282 18.00 -14.06 -2.97
N ARG A 283 19.02 -14.66 -3.59
CA ARG A 283 19.66 -14.12 -4.80
C ARG A 283 18.69 -14.39 -5.96
N GLY A 284 18.23 -13.33 -6.61
CA GLY A 284 17.42 -13.43 -7.82
C GLY A 284 18.03 -12.56 -8.91
N ASP A 285 18.50 -13.21 -9.97
CA ASP A 285 19.01 -12.58 -11.19
C ASP A 285 17.83 -12.02 -12.00
N GLY A 286 17.41 -10.80 -11.69
CA GLY A 286 16.39 -10.08 -12.44
C GLY A 286 16.97 -8.84 -13.11
N ALA A 287 17.25 -8.91 -14.41
CA ALA A 287 17.75 -7.79 -15.20
C ALA A 287 16.62 -6.80 -15.55
N ALA A 288 16.56 -5.64 -14.85
CA ALA A 288 16.14 -4.29 -15.30
C ALA A 288 15.98 -3.30 -14.10
N PRO A 289 16.23 -1.96 -14.21
CA PRO A 289 16.51 -1.15 -15.41
C PRO A 289 17.88 -0.45 -15.32
N ARG A 290 18.90 -0.98 -16.00
CA ARG A 290 20.22 -0.31 -16.07
C ARG A 290 20.21 0.89 -17.02
N ALA A 291 19.39 0.83 -18.08
CA ALA A 291 19.34 1.86 -19.12
C ALA A 291 18.73 3.19 -18.65
N GLN A 292 17.66 3.16 -17.85
CA GLN A 292 16.93 4.37 -17.45
C GLN A 292 17.67 5.22 -16.39
N LEU A 293 18.62 4.63 -15.68
CA LEU A 293 19.47 5.32 -14.71
C LEU A 293 20.75 5.89 -15.36
N ALA A 294 21.23 5.30 -16.46
CA ALA A 294 22.44 5.76 -17.14
C ALA A 294 22.29 7.19 -17.71
N ASP A 295 21.08 7.55 -18.14
CA ASP A 295 20.79 8.90 -18.66
C ASP A 295 20.63 9.96 -17.55
N GLN A 296 20.59 9.54 -16.26
CA GLN A 296 20.31 10.42 -15.12
C GLN A 296 21.51 10.67 -14.21
N PHE A 297 22.63 9.97 -14.41
CA PHE A 297 23.85 10.14 -13.62
C PHE A 297 24.97 10.75 -14.48
N PRO A 298 25.82 11.65 -13.93
CA PRO A 298 27.02 12.11 -14.62
C PRO A 298 27.92 10.92 -15.01
N GLU A 299 28.62 11.01 -16.15
CA GLU A 299 29.51 9.94 -16.67
C GLU A 299 30.61 9.48 -15.68
N ARG A 300 30.80 10.21 -14.57
CA ARG A 300 31.80 9.95 -13.53
C ARG A 300 31.28 9.11 -12.34
N CYS A 301 30.00 8.75 -12.29
CA CYS A 301 29.45 7.98 -11.17
C CYS A 301 29.50 6.46 -11.42
N ARG A 302 30.13 5.72 -10.50
CA ARG A 302 30.00 4.25 -10.43
C ARG A 302 28.82 3.89 -9.52
N TYR A 303 27.87 3.10 -10.01
CA TYR A 303 26.65 2.77 -9.26
C TYR A 303 26.37 1.26 -9.17
N ARG A 304 25.75 0.84 -8.07
CA ARG A 304 25.17 -0.49 -7.89
C ARG A 304 23.69 -0.35 -7.49
N VAL A 305 22.82 -1.00 -8.25
CA VAL A 305 21.36 -1.03 -7.98
C VAL A 305 21.00 -2.37 -7.38
N GLY A 306 20.36 -2.36 -6.21
CA GLY A 306 19.75 -3.54 -5.60
C GLY A 306 18.24 -3.39 -5.50
N ARG A 307 17.49 -4.47 -5.76
CA ARG A 307 16.06 -4.59 -5.40
C ARG A 307 15.95 -5.45 -4.15
N TYR A 308 15.26 -4.93 -3.14
CA TYR A 308 14.96 -5.66 -1.91
C TYR A 308 13.44 -5.72 -1.77
N ARG A 309 12.88 -6.93 -1.63
CA ARG A 309 11.48 -7.12 -1.23
C ARG A 309 11.45 -7.46 0.25
N TYR A 310 10.68 -6.70 1.01
CA TYR A 310 10.33 -7.06 2.38
C TYR A 310 9.35 -8.25 2.33
N ALA A 311 9.70 -9.36 2.99
CA ALA A 311 8.80 -10.50 3.13
C ALA A 311 7.81 -10.26 4.28
N ASP A 312 6.52 -10.52 4.05
CA ASP A 312 5.54 -10.67 5.12
C ASP A 312 5.77 -12.02 5.81
N VAL A 313 6.15 -11.97 7.09
CA VAL A 313 6.26 -13.19 7.92
C VAL A 313 4.87 -13.46 8.52
N THR A 314 4.12 -14.35 7.89
CA THR A 314 3.03 -15.09 8.53
C THR A 314 3.65 -16.28 9.26
N GLY A 315 3.91 -16.12 10.55
CA GLY A 315 4.33 -17.23 11.38
C GLY A 315 3.16 -18.18 11.62
N GLU A 316 3.17 -19.34 10.97
CA GLU A 316 2.46 -20.51 11.46
C GLU A 316 3.22 -21.02 12.68
N ALA A 317 2.56 -21.03 13.84
CA ALA A 317 3.03 -21.74 15.01
C ALA A 317 2.67 -23.22 14.81
N SER A 318 3.69 -24.07 14.65
CA SER A 318 3.58 -25.51 14.90
C SER A 318 3.71 -25.79 16.39
#